data_AF-A0A1C6C955-F1
#
_entry.id   AF-A0A1C6C955-F1
#
_cell.length_a   1.000
_cell.length_b   1.000
_cell.length_c   1.000
_cell.angle_alpha   90.00
_cell.angle_beta   90.00
_cell.angle_gamma   90.00
#
_symmetry.space_group_name_H-M   'P 1'
#
loop_
_entity.id
_entity.type
_entity.pdbx_description
1 polymer ?
#
loop_
_entity_poly.entity_id
_entity_poly.type
_entity_poly.pdbx_seq_one_letter_code
_entity_poly.pdbx_strand_id
1 'polypeptide(L)'
;MNIDDVYDGRKVSELIAEGEYKSSKEEILRGFKIFQKKYVYKSVAVQMTLVVLAIITQLVNIVMGADRDVSFSWMLVVFCVILGGYLLMRPKNVYRKLDSSLGELEGAVYKAEVYTDSLKISTIHDTYISEEAEKEAEEESEAEGEEDDTPPATIIHLDNSSVEITDCSDMYIVYVKKINVFVIPKSAFTPEENTEIKNRLSNIMGVRYKEN
;
A
#
# COMPACT_ATOMS: atom_id res chain seq x y z
N MET A 1 -39.10 22.61 -18.89
CA MET A 1 -39.21 23.23 -17.55
C MET A 1 -39.54 22.09 -16.59
N ASN A 2 -38.65 21.90 -15.62
CA ASN A 2 -38.43 20.71 -14.79
C ASN A 2 -39.60 20.33 -13.89
N ILE A 3 -39.59 19.09 -13.40
CA ILE A 3 -39.54 18.72 -11.98
C ILE A 3 -39.11 17.25 -11.98
N ASP A 4 -37.84 17.00 -11.65
CA ASP A 4 -37.35 15.83 -10.88
C ASP A 4 -35.82 15.95 -10.72
N ASP A 5 -35.33 17.18 -10.51
CA ASP A 5 -34.02 17.46 -9.94
C ASP A 5 -34.09 17.16 -8.44
N VAL A 6 -34.00 15.90 -8.06
CA VAL A 6 -33.61 15.52 -6.70
C VAL A 6 -32.10 15.74 -6.61
N TYR A 7 -31.74 16.98 -6.29
CA TYR A 7 -30.40 17.36 -5.86
C TYR A 7 -30.06 16.65 -4.53
N ASP A 8 -29.57 15.41 -4.63
CA ASP A 8 -28.71 14.85 -3.60
C ASP A 8 -27.35 15.56 -3.70
N GLY A 9 -26.91 16.20 -2.62
CA GLY A 9 -25.72 17.06 -2.55
C GLY A 9 -24.37 16.33 -2.73
N ARG A 10 -24.35 15.22 -3.46
CA ARG A 10 -23.13 14.56 -3.91
C ARG A 10 -22.58 15.33 -5.10
N LYS A 11 -21.38 15.89 -4.97
CA LYS A 11 -20.62 16.43 -6.10
C LYS A 11 -20.64 15.38 -7.22
N VAL A 12 -21.07 15.75 -8.41
CA VAL A 12 -20.97 14.86 -9.57
C VAL A 12 -19.48 14.59 -9.79
N SER A 13 -19.07 13.37 -9.47
CA SER A 13 -17.70 12.89 -9.60
C SER A 13 -17.37 12.81 -11.10
N GLU A 14 -16.64 13.78 -11.62
CA GLU A 14 -16.22 13.81 -13.02
C GLU A 14 -15.00 12.90 -13.21
N LEU A 15 -15.03 12.05 -14.24
CA LEU A 15 -13.90 11.19 -14.61
C LEU A 15 -12.82 12.08 -15.26
N ILE A 16 -11.61 12.04 -14.68
CA ILE A 16 -10.45 12.80 -15.14
C ILE A 16 -9.64 11.99 -16.14
N ALA A 17 -9.42 10.71 -15.84
CA ALA A 17 -8.64 9.81 -16.67
C ALA A 17 -9.03 8.36 -16.37
N GLU A 18 -8.97 7.52 -17.40
CA GLU A 18 -9.05 6.06 -17.24
C GLU A 18 -7.90 5.39 -17.99
N GLY A 19 -7.39 4.30 -17.42
CA GLY A 19 -6.23 3.62 -17.97
C GLY A 19 -6.18 2.15 -17.55
N GLU A 20 -5.89 1.29 -18.51
CA GLU A 20 -5.59 -0.12 -18.24
C GLU A 20 -4.09 -0.32 -18.09
N TYR A 21 -3.70 -1.10 -17.10
CA TYR A 21 -2.30 -1.38 -16.85
C TYR A 21 -2.08 -2.78 -16.32
N LYS A 22 -0.97 -3.37 -16.73
CA LYS A 22 -0.45 -4.59 -16.12
C LYS A 22 0.53 -4.17 -15.04
N SER A 23 0.29 -4.57 -13.81
CA SER A 23 1.22 -4.27 -12.72
C SER A 23 2.43 -5.20 -12.85
N SER A 24 3.59 -4.67 -13.26
CA SER A 24 4.81 -5.48 -13.23
C SER A 24 5.23 -5.71 -11.78
N LYS A 25 5.68 -6.93 -11.47
CA LYS A 25 6.23 -7.29 -10.15
C LYS A 25 7.33 -6.31 -9.72
N GLU A 26 8.18 -5.89 -10.65
CA GLU A 26 9.27 -4.95 -10.37
C GLU A 26 8.77 -3.57 -9.95
N GLU A 27 7.70 -3.08 -10.58
CA GLU A 27 7.11 -1.76 -10.29
C GLU A 27 6.45 -1.76 -8.91
N ILE A 28 5.69 -2.80 -8.57
CA ILE A 28 5.07 -2.93 -7.24
C ILE A 28 6.15 -3.01 -6.16
N LEU A 29 7.20 -3.82 -6.36
CA LEU A 29 8.30 -3.94 -5.40
C LEU A 29 9.05 -2.62 -5.22
N ARG A 30 9.23 -1.86 -6.31
CA ARG A 30 9.87 -0.54 -6.27
C ARG A 30 9.03 0.47 -5.49
N GLY A 31 7.72 0.55 -5.77
CA GLY A 31 6.79 1.38 -5.02
C GLY A 31 6.71 1.00 -3.54
N PHE A 32 6.70 -0.30 -3.24
CA PHE A 32 6.71 -0.79 -1.86
C PHE A 32 8.02 -0.47 -1.13
N LYS A 33 9.17 -0.50 -1.81
CA LYS A 33 10.45 -0.08 -1.21
C LYS A 33 10.45 1.40 -0.84
N ILE A 34 9.86 2.25 -1.69
CA ILE A 34 9.68 3.68 -1.41
C ILE A 34 8.77 3.87 -0.18
N PHE A 35 7.65 3.14 -0.11
CA PHE A 35 6.77 3.12 1.06
C PHE A 35 7.51 2.74 2.34
N GLN A 36 8.26 1.63 2.32
CA GLN A 36 8.99 1.16 3.49
C GLN A 36 9.97 2.22 3.97
N LYS A 37 10.76 2.82 3.07
CA LYS A 37 11.75 3.86 3.43
C LYS A 37 11.10 5.06 4.09
N LYS A 38 9.90 5.43 3.64
CA LYS A 38 9.16 6.60 4.12
C LYS A 38 8.55 6.38 5.50
N TYR A 39 7.90 5.24 5.75
CA TYR A 39 7.12 5.01 6.98
C TYR A 39 7.70 3.93 7.90
N VAL A 40 8.16 2.81 7.33
CA VAL A 40 8.56 1.64 8.12
C VAL A 40 9.97 1.82 8.70
N TYR A 41 10.95 2.21 7.88
CA TYR A 41 12.34 2.37 8.34
C TYR A 41 12.49 3.49 9.37
N LYS A 42 11.72 4.58 9.28
CA LYS A 42 11.72 5.64 10.30
C LYS A 42 11.24 5.12 11.65
N SER A 43 10.13 4.39 11.67
CA SER A 43 9.59 3.78 12.89
C SER A 43 10.57 2.77 13.48
N VAL A 44 11.16 1.91 12.63
CA VAL A 44 12.15 0.92 13.07
C VAL A 44 13.40 1.59 13.62
N ALA A 45 13.87 2.67 13.00
CA ALA A 45 15.04 3.42 13.48
C ALA A 45 14.82 3.97 14.90
N VAL A 46 13.66 4.60 15.17
CA VAL A 46 13.31 5.09 16.51
C VAL A 46 13.27 3.95 17.53
N GLN A 47 12.63 2.84 17.20
CA GLN A 47 12.57 1.67 18.08
C GLN A 47 13.97 1.08 18.35
N MET A 48 14.83 1.02 17.34
CA MET A 48 16.20 0.55 17.48
C MET A 48 17.04 1.48 18.35
N THR A 49 16.85 2.80 18.26
CA THR A 49 17.52 3.76 19.16
C THR A 49 17.13 3.50 20.62
N LEU A 50 15.86 3.20 20.91
CA LEU A 50 15.40 2.86 22.26
C LEU A 50 16.03 1.55 22.75
N VAL A 51 16.11 0.53 21.90
CA VAL A 51 16.76 -0.76 22.23
C VAL A 51 18.24 -0.55 22.56
N VAL A 52 18.96 0.24 21.75
CA VAL A 52 20.38 0.55 22.00
C VAL A 52 20.56 1.30 23.31
N LEU A 53 19.71 2.29 23.59
CA LEU A 53 19.74 3.04 24.84
C LEU A 53 19.51 2.13 26.05
N ALA A 54 18.53 1.21 25.98
CA ALA A 54 18.27 0.23 27.02
C ALA A 54 19.47 -0.69 27.28
N ILE A 55 20.15 -1.16 26.21
CA ILE A 55 21.38 -1.96 26.35
C ILE A 55 22.47 -1.14 27.03
N ILE A 56 22.69 0.12 26.64
CA ILE A 56 23.70 0.99 27.25
C ILE A 56 23.42 1.19 28.74
N THR A 57 22.18 1.48 29.11
CA THR A 57 21.78 1.63 30.52
C THR A 57 22.10 0.37 31.31
N GLN A 58 21.81 -0.80 30.76
CA GLN A 58 22.08 -2.07 31.45
C GLN A 58 23.59 -2.36 31.59
N LEU A 59 24.39 -2.01 30.58
CA LEU A 59 25.85 -2.13 30.63
C LEU A 59 26.46 -1.19 31.68
N VAL A 60 25.96 0.05 31.79
CA VAL A 60 26.39 0.99 32.84
C VAL A 60 26.06 0.45 34.23
N ASN A 61 24.86 -0.11 34.43
CA ASN A 61 24.47 -0.71 35.71
C ASN A 61 25.38 -1.88 36.11
N ILE A 62 25.78 -2.71 35.14
CA ILE A 62 26.75 -3.82 35.36
C ILE A 62 28.12 -3.27 35.75
N VAL A 63 28.65 -2.27 35.03
CA VAL A 63 30.00 -1.72 35.25
C VAL A 63 30.10 -0.95 36.56
N MET A 64 29.07 -0.17 36.91
CA MET A 64 29.04 0.61 38.15
C MET A 64 28.74 -0.25 39.38
N GLY A 65 28.45 -1.55 39.21
CA GLY A 65 28.12 -2.45 40.32
C GLY A 65 26.88 -1.99 41.11
N ALA A 66 25.99 -1.23 40.45
CA ALA A 66 24.81 -0.64 41.08
C ALA A 66 23.76 -1.71 41.43
N ASP A 67 23.75 -2.82 40.69
CA ASP A 67 22.88 -3.98 40.93
C ASP A 67 23.62 -5.10 41.66
N ARG A 68 23.01 -5.64 42.72
CA ARG A 68 23.47 -6.87 43.40
C ARG A 68 23.32 -8.11 42.52
N ASP A 69 22.40 -8.07 41.55
CA ASP A 69 22.06 -9.18 40.67
C ASP A 69 22.50 -8.92 39.22
N VAL A 70 23.82 -8.94 39.01
CA VAL A 70 24.45 -8.83 37.68
C VAL A 70 23.86 -9.81 36.65
N SER A 71 23.37 -10.97 37.11
CA SER A 71 22.69 -11.98 36.27
C SER A 71 21.40 -11.47 35.62
N PHE A 72 20.60 -10.68 36.33
CA PHE A 72 19.35 -10.12 35.80
C PHE A 72 19.65 -9.09 34.70
N SER A 73 20.70 -8.30 34.89
CA SER A 73 21.16 -7.32 33.91
C SER A 73 21.59 -7.95 32.60
N TRP A 74 22.35 -9.05 32.64
CA TRP A 74 22.71 -9.80 31.44
C TRP A 74 21.50 -10.42 30.73
N MET A 75 20.51 -10.91 31.48
CA MET A 75 19.26 -11.45 30.90
C MET A 75 18.51 -10.38 30.10
N LEU A 76 18.40 -9.15 30.62
CA LEU A 76 17.76 -8.04 29.93
C LEU A 76 18.51 -7.62 28.67
N VAL A 77 19.85 -7.64 28.68
CA VAL A 77 20.67 -7.37 27.49
C VAL A 77 20.36 -8.40 26.39
N VAL A 78 20.36 -9.69 26.73
CA VAL A 78 20.03 -10.76 25.76
C VAL A 78 18.63 -10.57 25.19
N PHE A 79 17.66 -10.25 26.03
CA PHE A 79 16.29 -9.96 25.60
C PHE A 79 16.21 -8.77 24.64
N CYS A 80 16.93 -7.68 24.93
CA CYS A 80 17.01 -6.51 24.05
C CYS A 80 17.64 -6.85 22.69
N VAL A 81 18.67 -7.70 22.66
CA VAL A 81 19.28 -8.17 21.41
C VAL A 81 18.29 -8.97 20.58
N ILE A 82 17.53 -9.88 21.19
CA ILE A 82 16.48 -10.66 20.49
C ILE A 82 15.40 -9.73 19.91
N LEU A 83 14.91 -8.78 20.71
CA LEU A 83 13.93 -7.79 20.25
C LEU A 83 14.48 -6.92 19.11
N GLY A 84 15.73 -6.46 19.21
CA GLY A 84 16.38 -5.71 18.14
C GLY A 84 16.47 -6.51 16.85
N GLY A 85 16.85 -7.78 16.93
CA GLY A 85 16.85 -8.71 15.79
C GLY A 85 15.47 -8.85 15.14
N TYR A 86 14.42 -9.02 15.96
CA TYR A 86 13.05 -9.13 15.48
C TYR A 86 12.57 -7.86 14.76
N LEU A 87 12.85 -6.68 15.33
CA LEU A 87 12.49 -5.39 14.73
C LEU A 87 13.16 -5.16 13.37
N LEU A 88 14.43 -5.55 13.23
CA LEU A 88 15.16 -5.47 11.95
C LEU A 88 14.68 -6.49 10.91
N MET A 89 14.22 -7.66 11.35
CA MET A 89 13.67 -8.69 10.47
C MET A 89 12.28 -8.34 9.94
N ARG A 90 11.47 -7.58 10.69
CA ARG A 90 10.10 -7.20 10.31
C ARG A 90 9.98 -6.63 8.88
N PRO A 91 10.68 -5.54 8.49
CA PRO A 91 10.56 -4.97 7.14
C PRO A 91 11.01 -5.93 6.03
N LYS A 92 12.07 -6.71 6.30
CA LYS A 92 12.60 -7.71 5.36
C LYS A 92 11.62 -8.86 5.14
N ASN A 93 11.01 -9.36 6.19
CA ASN A 93 10.04 -10.46 6.11
C ASN A 93 8.79 -10.04 5.34
N VAL A 94 8.30 -8.81 5.54
CA VAL A 94 7.14 -8.29 4.79
C VAL A 94 7.48 -8.13 3.31
N TYR A 95 8.67 -7.61 2.98
CA TYR A 95 9.14 -7.53 1.58
C TYR A 95 9.20 -8.90 0.92
N ARG A 96 9.78 -9.90 1.60
CA ARG A 96 9.92 -11.25 1.06
C ARG A 96 8.56 -11.94 0.84
N LYS A 97 7.60 -11.71 1.73
CA LYS A 97 6.23 -12.22 1.55
C LYS A 97 5.56 -11.59 0.35
N LEU A 98 5.68 -10.26 0.19
CA LEU A 98 5.13 -9.56 -0.96
C LEU A 98 5.76 -10.05 -2.28
N ASP A 99 7.08 -10.19 -2.33
CA ASP A 99 7.80 -10.72 -3.50
C ASP A 99 7.36 -12.13 -3.90
N SER A 100 7.08 -12.99 -2.91
CA SER A 100 6.53 -14.33 -3.13
C SER A 100 5.13 -14.26 -3.74
N SER A 101 4.21 -13.52 -3.13
CA SER A 101 2.81 -13.43 -3.60
C SER A 101 2.70 -12.73 -4.96
N LEU A 102 3.56 -11.76 -5.26
CA LEU A 102 3.57 -11.11 -6.57
C LEU A 102 4.05 -12.03 -7.71
N GLY A 103 4.80 -13.09 -7.40
CA GLY A 103 5.12 -14.11 -8.39
C GLY A 103 3.91 -14.96 -8.78
N GLU A 104 2.92 -15.08 -7.89
CA GLU A 104 1.67 -15.83 -8.13
C GLU A 104 0.65 -14.95 -8.90
N LEU A 105 0.66 -13.64 -8.68
CA LEU A 105 -0.21 -12.65 -9.35
C LEU A 105 0.35 -12.11 -10.68
N GLU A 106 1.43 -12.70 -11.20
CA GLU A 106 2.12 -12.23 -12.40
C GLU A 106 1.27 -12.46 -13.66
N GLY A 107 0.52 -11.45 -14.07
CA GLY A 107 -0.46 -11.61 -15.15
C GLY A 107 -1.62 -10.64 -15.07
N ALA A 108 -1.98 -10.23 -13.85
CA ALA A 108 -3.20 -9.48 -13.60
C ALA A 108 -3.21 -8.10 -14.30
N VAL A 109 -4.33 -7.84 -14.99
CA VAL A 109 -4.62 -6.57 -15.67
C VAL A 109 -5.59 -5.79 -14.82
N TYR A 110 -5.24 -4.54 -14.53
CA TYR A 110 -6.01 -3.64 -13.69
C TYR A 110 -6.51 -2.45 -14.52
N LYS A 111 -7.70 -1.95 -14.19
CA LYS A 111 -8.22 -0.66 -14.64
C LYS A 111 -8.08 0.34 -13.52
N ALA A 112 -7.47 1.49 -13.79
CA ALA A 112 -7.48 2.65 -12.91
C ALA A 112 -8.40 3.73 -13.49
N GLU A 113 -9.35 4.20 -12.70
CA GLU A 113 -10.26 5.30 -13.01
C GLU A 113 -10.04 6.41 -11.99
N VAL A 114 -9.53 7.55 -12.44
CA VAL A 114 -9.28 8.73 -11.59
C VAL A 114 -10.47 9.67 -11.72
N TYR A 115 -11.17 9.89 -10.62
CA TYR A 115 -12.26 10.86 -10.52
C TYR A 115 -11.83 12.09 -9.73
N THR A 116 -12.65 13.13 -9.78
CA THR A 116 -12.42 14.37 -9.01
C THR A 116 -12.30 14.19 -7.50
N ASP A 117 -12.95 13.19 -6.91
CA ASP A 117 -13.03 12.99 -5.47
C ASP A 117 -12.55 11.59 -5.03
N SER A 118 -12.32 10.70 -5.98
CA SER A 118 -12.04 9.29 -5.72
C SER A 118 -11.15 8.68 -6.80
N LEU A 119 -10.49 7.58 -6.45
CA LEU A 119 -9.70 6.75 -7.34
C LEU A 119 -10.26 5.33 -7.24
N LYS A 120 -10.65 4.76 -8.37
CA LYS A 120 -11.18 3.39 -8.44
C LYS A 120 -10.19 2.50 -9.15
N ILE A 121 -9.89 1.35 -8.56
CA ILE A 121 -9.02 0.32 -9.11
C ILE A 121 -9.84 -0.96 -9.18
N SER A 122 -10.04 -1.49 -10.40
CA SER A 122 -10.72 -2.77 -10.63
C SER A 122 -9.78 -3.74 -11.31
N THR A 123 -9.91 -5.03 -11.02
CA THR A 123 -9.17 -6.08 -11.73
C THR A 123 -10.00 -6.52 -12.92
N ILE A 124 -9.43 -6.43 -14.13
CA ILE A 124 -10.09 -6.83 -15.38
C ILE A 124 -9.86 -8.31 -15.65
N HIS A 125 -8.63 -8.78 -15.41
CA HIS A 125 -8.26 -10.17 -15.62
C HIS A 125 -7.26 -10.56 -14.54
N ASP A 126 -7.54 -11.65 -13.83
CA ASP A 126 -6.60 -12.29 -12.93
C ASP A 126 -6.44 -13.74 -13.38
N THR A 127 -5.22 -14.14 -13.76
CA THR A 127 -4.94 -15.51 -14.23
C THR A 127 -5.26 -16.55 -13.16
N TYR A 128 -5.13 -16.18 -11.87
CA TYR A 128 -5.40 -17.07 -10.76
C TYR A 128 -6.90 -17.32 -10.58
N ILE A 129 -7.71 -16.25 -10.65
CA ILE A 129 -9.17 -16.34 -10.55
C ILE A 129 -9.74 -17.07 -11.75
N SER A 130 -9.23 -16.85 -12.96
CA SER A 130 -9.69 -17.60 -14.14
C SER A 130 -9.41 -19.10 -14.04
N GLU A 131 -8.27 -19.51 -13.47
CA GLU A 131 -7.95 -20.94 -13.29
C GLU A 131 -8.74 -21.60 -12.15
N GLU A 132 -9.17 -20.86 -11.12
CA GLU A 132 -10.09 -21.34 -10.08
C GLU A 132 -11.52 -21.42 -10.60
N ALA A 133 -12.00 -20.38 -11.28
CA ALA A 133 -13.34 -20.34 -11.88
C ALA A 133 -13.51 -21.42 -12.97
N GLU A 134 -12.47 -21.72 -13.77
CA GLU A 134 -12.49 -22.83 -14.72
C GLU A 134 -12.59 -24.20 -14.03
N LYS A 135 -11.97 -24.38 -12.86
CA LYS A 135 -12.08 -25.63 -12.07
C LYS A 135 -13.43 -25.78 -11.39
N GLU A 136 -14.02 -24.69 -10.91
CA GLU A 136 -15.35 -24.69 -10.31
C GLU A 136 -16.45 -24.87 -11.37
N ALA A 137 -16.28 -24.29 -12.57
CA ALA A 137 -17.18 -24.48 -13.71
C ALA A 137 -17.14 -25.91 -14.32
N GLU A 138 -16.05 -26.67 -14.12
CA GLU A 138 -16.00 -28.10 -14.47
C GLU A 138 -16.74 -28.98 -13.45
N GLU A 139 -17.01 -28.50 -12.23
CA GLU A 139 -17.72 -29.23 -11.18
C GLU A 139 -19.23 -28.90 -11.10
N GLU A 140 -19.67 -27.71 -11.53
CA GLU A 140 -21.09 -27.31 -11.51
C GLU A 140 -21.71 -27.16 -12.91
N SER A 141 -22.03 -28.30 -13.53
CA SER A 141 -23.09 -28.33 -14.54
C SER A 141 -24.46 -28.15 -13.88
N GLU A 142 -25.18 -27.11 -14.32
CA GLU A 142 -26.61 -26.81 -14.09
C GLU A 142 -26.99 -26.00 -12.83
N ALA A 143 -26.91 -24.66 -12.91
CA ALA A 143 -27.99 -23.75 -12.48
C ALA A 143 -27.73 -22.31 -13.00
N GLU A 144 -28.73 -21.72 -13.66
CA GLU A 144 -28.71 -20.33 -14.13
C GLU A 144 -28.74 -19.32 -12.98
N GLY A 145 -27.82 -18.36 -13.03
CA GLY A 145 -27.82 -17.11 -12.28
C GLY A 145 -26.51 -16.36 -12.55
N GLU A 146 -26.54 -15.34 -13.42
CA GLU A 146 -25.41 -14.42 -13.62
C GLU A 146 -25.16 -13.62 -12.33
N GLU A 147 -24.42 -14.19 -11.38
CA GLU A 147 -23.70 -13.40 -10.39
C GLU A 147 -22.43 -12.88 -11.08
N ASP A 148 -22.32 -11.55 -11.18
CA ASP A 148 -21.15 -10.85 -11.71
C ASP A 148 -19.94 -11.20 -10.84
N ASP A 149 -19.22 -12.24 -11.26
CA ASP A 149 -18.05 -12.82 -10.58
C ASP A 149 -16.80 -11.93 -10.69
N THR A 150 -16.99 -10.64 -10.96
CA THR A 150 -15.90 -9.67 -11.04
C THR A 150 -15.43 -9.31 -9.63
N PRO A 151 -14.10 -9.37 -9.36
CA PRO A 151 -13.57 -9.02 -8.06
C PRO A 151 -13.95 -7.59 -7.68
N PRO A 152 -14.35 -7.34 -6.41
CA PRO A 152 -14.90 -6.06 -6.00
C PRO A 152 -13.89 -4.93 -6.20
N ALA A 153 -14.29 -3.90 -6.95
CA ALA A 153 -13.46 -2.75 -7.23
C ALA A 153 -13.06 -2.02 -5.94
N THR A 154 -11.78 -1.65 -5.81
CA THR A 154 -11.27 -0.87 -4.69
C THR A 154 -11.48 0.62 -4.96
N ILE A 155 -12.34 1.26 -4.17
CA ILE A 155 -12.62 2.70 -4.26
C ILE A 155 -11.86 3.44 -3.14
N ILE A 156 -11.05 4.42 -3.51
CA ILE A 156 -10.21 5.22 -2.63
C ILE A 156 -10.71 6.68 -2.69
N HIS A 157 -11.35 7.14 -1.62
CA HIS A 157 -11.82 8.53 -1.54
C HIS A 157 -10.66 9.49 -1.19
N LEU A 158 -10.42 10.48 -2.05
CA LEU A 158 -9.29 11.43 -1.96
C LEU A 158 -9.50 12.50 -0.89
N ASP A 159 -10.76 12.76 -0.51
CA ASP A 159 -11.14 13.65 0.59
C ASP A 159 -10.71 13.10 1.96
N ASN A 160 -10.52 11.78 2.07
CA ASN A 160 -10.10 11.12 3.29
C ASN A 160 -8.67 11.52 3.67
N SER A 161 -8.51 12.12 4.84
CA SER A 161 -7.22 12.59 5.38
C SER A 161 -6.16 11.49 5.53
N SER A 162 -6.58 10.21 5.54
CA SER A 162 -5.70 9.05 5.60
C SER A 162 -5.14 8.62 4.24
N VAL A 163 -5.50 9.30 3.16
CA VAL A 163 -4.99 9.06 1.81
C VAL A 163 -3.87 10.05 1.50
N GLU A 164 -2.71 9.52 1.12
CA GLU A 164 -1.55 10.28 0.64
C GLU A 164 -1.14 9.74 -0.72
N ILE A 165 -0.65 10.60 -1.62
CA ILE A 165 -0.11 10.19 -2.92
C ILE A 165 1.33 10.69 -3.05
N THR A 166 2.21 9.81 -3.52
CA THR A 166 3.54 10.16 -3.97
C THR A 166 3.64 10.00 -5.47
N ASP A 167 3.88 11.12 -6.14
CA ASP A 167 4.08 11.23 -7.57
C ASP A 167 5.56 11.02 -7.89
N CYS A 168 5.88 9.91 -8.55
CA CYS A 168 7.21 9.60 -9.04
C CYS A 168 7.28 9.83 -10.57
N SER A 169 8.48 9.84 -11.14
CA SER A 169 8.67 10.02 -12.58
C SER A 169 7.91 8.99 -13.45
N ASP A 170 7.79 7.76 -12.97
CA ASP A 170 7.28 6.58 -13.70
C ASP A 170 5.93 6.05 -13.17
N MET A 171 5.54 6.40 -11.95
CA MET A 171 4.35 5.83 -11.27
C MET A 171 3.76 6.76 -10.22
N TYR A 172 2.48 6.56 -9.91
CA TYR A 172 1.80 7.09 -8.73
C TYR A 172 1.77 6.02 -7.64
N ILE A 173 2.16 6.40 -6.43
CA ILE A 173 2.10 5.53 -5.26
C ILE A 173 1.05 6.09 -4.31
N VAL A 174 -0.06 5.37 -4.16
CA VAL A 174 -1.21 5.75 -3.33
C VAL A 174 -1.13 5.00 -2.01
N TYR A 175 -1.17 5.74 -0.91
CA TYR A 175 -1.16 5.20 0.45
C TYR A 175 -2.52 5.39 1.09
N VAL A 176 -3.12 4.32 1.62
CA VAL A 176 -4.36 4.40 2.39
C VAL A 176 -4.09 3.93 3.82
N LYS A 177 -4.36 4.80 4.80
CA LYS A 177 -4.14 4.57 6.24
C LYS A 177 -2.70 4.17 6.61
N LYS A 178 -1.72 4.43 5.72
CA LYS A 178 -0.31 3.99 5.88
C LYS A 178 -0.15 2.47 6.03
N ILE A 179 -1.11 1.70 5.53
CA ILE A 179 -1.14 0.24 5.60
C ILE A 179 -1.24 -0.32 4.18
N ASN A 180 -2.20 0.17 3.39
CA ASN A 180 -2.40 -0.26 2.02
C ASN A 180 -1.64 0.64 1.07
N VAL A 181 -0.98 0.04 0.08
CA VAL A 181 -0.18 0.72 -0.94
C VAL A 181 -0.64 0.23 -2.30
N PHE A 182 -1.00 1.16 -3.18
CA PHE A 182 -1.32 0.89 -4.58
C PHE A 182 -0.30 1.59 -5.46
N VAL A 183 0.18 0.89 -6.49
CA VAL A 183 1.15 1.41 -7.45
C VAL A 183 0.47 1.45 -8.81
N ILE A 184 0.38 2.64 -9.39
CA ILE A 184 -0.26 2.87 -10.68
C ILE A 184 0.81 3.44 -11.62
N PRO A 185 1.24 2.69 -12.65
CA PRO A 185 2.19 3.18 -13.65
C PRO A 185 1.62 4.38 -14.41
N LYS A 186 2.44 5.39 -14.69
CA LYS A 186 2.03 6.53 -15.52
C LYS A 186 1.79 6.15 -16.97
N SER A 187 2.34 5.03 -17.42
CA SER A 187 2.08 4.43 -18.74
C SER A 187 0.62 4.03 -18.94
N ALA A 188 -0.16 3.90 -17.87
CA ALA A 188 -1.60 3.66 -17.94
C ALA A 188 -2.37 4.84 -18.56
N PHE A 189 -1.80 6.05 -18.52
CA PHE A 189 -2.47 7.28 -18.95
C PHE A 189 -1.65 7.99 -20.03
N THR A 190 -2.33 8.81 -20.82
CA THR A 190 -1.66 9.70 -21.78
C THR A 190 -0.84 10.79 -21.07
N PRO A 191 0.12 11.43 -21.75
CA PRO A 191 0.89 12.54 -21.17
C PRO A 191 0.03 13.73 -20.73
N GLU A 192 -1.06 13.98 -21.46
CA GLU A 192 -2.05 15.04 -21.18
C GLU A 192 -2.83 14.72 -19.91
N GLU A 193 -3.35 13.50 -19.79
CA GLU A 193 -4.03 13.01 -18.59
C GLU A 193 -3.11 13.01 -17.38
N ASN A 194 -1.86 12.57 -17.52
CA ASN A 194 -0.88 12.62 -16.42
C ASN A 194 -0.65 14.05 -15.90
N THR A 195 -0.65 15.03 -16.80
CA THR A 195 -0.52 16.45 -16.42
C THR A 195 -1.77 16.94 -15.69
N GLU A 196 -2.96 16.55 -16.16
CA GLU A 196 -4.23 16.91 -15.54
C GLU A 196 -4.40 16.26 -14.16
N ILE A 197 -4.09 14.97 -14.04
CA ILE A 197 -4.04 14.22 -12.78
C ILE A 197 -3.13 14.95 -11.78
N LYS A 198 -1.90 15.30 -12.19
CA LYS A 198 -0.96 16.02 -11.34
C LYS A 198 -1.53 17.36 -10.86
N ASN A 199 -2.06 18.17 -11.78
CA ASN A 199 -2.61 19.48 -11.45
C ASN A 199 -3.82 19.37 -10.51
N ARG A 200 -4.74 18.44 -10.76
CA ARG A 200 -5.94 18.29 -9.92
C ARG A 200 -5.64 17.67 -8.57
N LEU A 201 -4.87 16.58 -8.54
CA LEU A 201 -4.55 15.91 -7.29
C LEU A 201 -3.69 16.81 -6.38
N SER A 202 -2.72 17.54 -6.92
CA SER A 202 -1.94 18.49 -6.13
C SER A 202 -2.81 19.60 -5.52
N ASN A 203 -3.79 20.12 -6.27
CA ASN A 203 -4.72 21.14 -5.78
C ASN A 203 -5.65 20.61 -4.69
N ILE A 204 -6.20 19.40 -4.85
CA ILE A 204 -7.19 18.84 -3.93
C ILE A 204 -6.54 18.29 -2.65
N MET A 205 -5.41 17.60 -2.80
CA MET A 205 -4.74 16.93 -1.69
C MET A 205 -3.74 17.85 -0.97
N GLY A 206 -3.28 18.92 -1.62
CA GLY A 206 -2.30 19.86 -1.07
C GLY A 206 -1.06 19.12 -0.56
N VAL A 207 -0.77 19.28 0.74
CA VAL A 207 0.40 18.66 1.41
C VAL A 207 0.42 17.12 1.41
N ARG A 208 -0.73 16.48 1.12
CA ARG A 208 -0.86 15.01 1.01
C ARG A 208 -0.43 14.49 -0.36
N TYR A 209 -0.28 15.36 -1.36
CA TYR A 209 0.37 15.07 -2.64
C TYR A 209 1.84 15.44 -2.54
N LYS A 210 2.74 14.50 -2.84
CA LYS A 210 4.18 14.73 -2.77
C LYS A 210 4.85 14.34 -4.07
N GLU A 211 5.51 15.29 -4.69
CA GLU A 211 6.38 15.06 -5.85
C GLU A 211 7.76 14.59 -5.36
N ASN A 212 8.29 13.52 -5.96
CA ASN A 212 9.55 12.88 -5.56
C ASN A 212 10.50 12.66 -6.74
#